data_AF-D7LME8-F1
#
_entry.id   AF-D7LME8-F1
#
_cell.length_a   1.000
_cell.length_b   1.000
_cell.length_c   1.000
_cell.angle_alpha   90.00
_cell.angle_beta   90.00
_cell.angle_gamma   90.00
#
_symmetry.space_group_name_H-M   'P 1'
#
loop_
_entity.id
_entity.type
_entity.pdbx_description
1 polymer ?
#
loop_
_entity_poly.entity_id
_entity_poly.type
_entity_poly.pdbx_seq_one_letter_code
_entity_poly.pdbx_strand_id
1 'polypeptide(L)'
;MKQELLNPLSYSSPNYDEAIQENFKPHWIIGIDPTLSGALAVLKFDDKGSCSAQVYDTPRRQVVVQNIPRSRFKEKSMLELIRTLDVPSGTKAFVAKMILYEDDNIMAAYNAGLGYGLWTGILLTSNISVSSVAPSTWKKHFKLSIYSRDGGRKLALKMFPSLSSQLTRRRDYARANALLIAAYGHATSETKYYSFSQI
;
A
#
# COMPACT_ATOMS: atom_id res chain seq x y z
N MET A 1 3.77 -52.08 56.00
CA MET A 1 3.42 -50.82 55.30
C MET A 1 4.66 -50.35 54.54
N LYS A 2 4.78 -50.74 53.26
CA LYS A 2 5.90 -50.35 52.39
C LYS A 2 5.39 -49.19 51.52
N GLN A 3 6.10 -48.07 51.52
CA GLN A 3 5.83 -46.94 50.61
C GLN A 3 6.43 -47.28 49.24
N GLU A 4 5.59 -47.36 48.21
CA GLU A 4 6.02 -47.32 46.82
C GLU A 4 6.40 -45.89 46.45
N LEU A 5 7.66 -45.68 46.06
CA LEU A 5 8.13 -44.45 45.43
C LEU A 5 7.70 -44.47 43.95
N LEU A 6 6.80 -43.56 43.59
CA LEU A 6 6.39 -43.30 42.21
C LEU A 6 7.57 -42.73 41.41
N ASN A 7 7.95 -43.45 40.36
CA ASN A 7 8.85 -42.99 39.30
C ASN A 7 8.17 -41.84 38.55
N PRO A 8 8.74 -40.62 38.45
CA PRO A 8 8.21 -39.61 37.55
C PRO A 8 8.56 -40.05 36.13
N LEU A 9 7.52 -40.50 35.41
CA LEU A 9 7.52 -40.67 33.97
C LEU A 9 8.20 -39.47 33.32
N SER A 10 9.22 -39.76 32.51
CA SER A 10 9.80 -38.86 31.55
C SER A 10 8.71 -38.37 30.60
N TYR A 11 8.07 -37.25 30.95
CA TYR A 11 7.33 -36.46 29.99
C TYR A 11 8.39 -35.86 29.06
N SER A 12 8.48 -36.40 27.85
CA SER A 12 9.08 -35.67 26.74
C SER A 12 8.30 -34.37 26.62
N SER A 13 8.91 -33.25 27.00
CA SER A 13 8.40 -31.92 26.70
C SER A 13 8.04 -31.91 25.21
N PRO A 14 6.84 -31.44 24.82
CA PRO A 14 6.61 -31.17 23.41
C PRO A 14 7.71 -30.23 22.96
N ASN A 15 8.35 -30.59 21.85
CA ASN A 15 9.43 -29.81 21.27
C ASN A 15 8.82 -28.47 20.84
N TYR A 16 8.92 -27.45 21.69
CA TYR A 16 8.43 -26.08 21.40
C TYR A 16 9.15 -25.44 20.21
N ASP A 17 10.19 -26.10 19.67
CA ASP A 17 10.92 -25.74 18.47
C ASP A 17 10.22 -26.14 17.15
N GLU A 18 9.13 -26.92 17.20
CA GLU A 18 8.14 -26.90 16.11
C GLU A 18 7.25 -25.66 16.26
N ALA A 19 7.88 -24.48 16.22
CA ALA A 19 7.19 -23.25 15.97
C ALA A 19 6.36 -23.47 14.70
N ILE A 20 5.04 -23.34 14.84
CA ILE A 20 4.08 -23.31 13.73
C ILE A 20 4.71 -22.42 12.67
N GLN A 21 5.23 -23.01 11.59
CA GLN A 21 5.50 -22.26 10.39
C GLN A 21 4.13 -21.77 9.96
N GLU A 22 3.77 -20.55 10.35
CA GLU A 22 2.61 -19.88 9.81
C GLU A 22 2.90 -19.76 8.32
N ASN A 23 2.37 -20.72 7.55
CA ASN A 23 2.49 -20.75 6.11
C ASN A 23 1.85 -19.46 5.59
N PHE A 24 2.68 -18.46 5.33
CA PHE A 24 2.25 -17.18 4.80
C PHE A 24 1.62 -17.49 3.45
N LYS A 25 0.36 -17.12 3.25
CA LYS A 25 -0.23 -17.25 1.93
C LYS A 25 0.31 -16.09 1.09
N PRO A 26 0.94 -16.36 -0.06
CA PRO A 26 1.37 -15.30 -0.95
C PRO A 26 0.17 -14.40 -1.27
N HIS A 27 0.35 -13.10 -1.10
CA HIS A 27 -0.72 -12.14 -1.35
C HIS A 27 -0.16 -10.80 -1.81
N TRP A 28 -1.07 -10.01 -2.38
CA TRP A 28 -0.74 -8.77 -3.04
C TRP A 28 -1.61 -7.67 -2.47
N ILE A 29 -1.03 -6.49 -2.30
CA ILE A 29 -1.73 -5.31 -1.85
C ILE A 29 -1.33 -4.13 -2.72
N ILE A 30 -2.34 -3.37 -3.14
CA ILE A 30 -2.15 -2.17 -3.95
C ILE A 30 -2.43 -0.95 -3.07
N GLY A 31 -1.59 0.08 -3.18
CA GLY A 31 -1.82 1.39 -2.58
C GLY A 31 -1.81 2.48 -3.63
N ILE A 32 -2.77 3.42 -3.57
CA ILE A 32 -2.91 4.47 -4.59
C ILE A 32 -3.05 5.85 -3.95
N ASP A 33 -2.17 6.77 -4.36
CA ASP A 33 -2.41 8.21 -4.33
C ASP A 33 -3.07 8.59 -5.67
N PRO A 34 -4.37 8.90 -5.72
CA PRO A 34 -5.11 8.93 -6.97
C PRO A 34 -4.95 10.24 -7.77
N THR A 35 -4.06 11.13 -7.36
CA THR A 35 -3.90 12.45 -8.00
C THR A 35 -3.14 12.39 -9.33
N LEU A 36 -3.17 13.50 -10.10
CA LEU A 36 -2.39 13.66 -11.34
C LEU A 36 -0.87 13.55 -11.15
N SER A 37 -0.37 13.86 -9.96
CA SER A 37 1.03 13.64 -9.56
C SER A 37 1.17 12.47 -8.59
N GLY A 38 0.11 11.68 -8.49
CA GLY A 38 -0.02 10.52 -7.64
C GLY A 38 0.83 9.35 -8.10
N ALA A 39 0.64 8.21 -7.45
CA ALA A 39 1.33 6.98 -7.77
C ALA A 39 0.47 5.77 -7.37
N LEU A 40 0.79 4.64 -7.99
CA LEU A 40 0.34 3.31 -7.63
C LEU A 40 1.53 2.52 -7.10
N ALA A 41 1.36 1.86 -5.96
CA ALA A 41 2.32 0.94 -5.40
C ALA A 41 1.73 -0.47 -5.32
N VAL A 42 2.58 -1.48 -5.50
CA VAL A 42 2.25 -2.89 -5.33
C VAL A 42 3.21 -3.49 -4.32
N LEU A 43 2.67 -4.13 -3.29
CA LEU A 43 3.41 -4.96 -2.35
C LEU A 43 3.05 -6.42 -2.64
N LYS A 44 4.05 -7.25 -2.89
CA LYS A 44 3.93 -8.68 -3.10
C LYS A 44 4.65 -9.42 -1.99
N PHE A 45 3.89 -10.23 -1.26
CA PHE A 45 4.39 -11.08 -0.18
C PHE A 45 4.50 -12.51 -0.70
N ASP A 46 5.64 -13.15 -0.46
CA ASP A 46 5.83 -14.57 -0.76
C ASP A 46 5.38 -15.46 0.41
N ASP A 47 5.59 -16.77 0.24
CA ASP A 47 5.23 -17.80 1.22
C ASP A 47 6.09 -17.79 2.49
N LYS A 48 7.21 -17.06 2.45
CA LYS A 48 8.11 -16.82 3.58
C LYS A 48 7.84 -15.48 4.27
N GLY A 49 6.84 -14.73 3.80
CA GLY A 49 6.51 -13.40 4.30
C GLY A 49 7.43 -12.28 3.79
N SER A 50 8.36 -12.57 2.87
CA SER A 50 9.23 -11.54 2.28
C SER A 50 8.42 -10.62 1.36
N CYS A 51 8.66 -9.32 1.48
CA CYS A 51 7.95 -8.30 0.70
C CYS A 51 8.83 -7.73 -0.42
N SER A 52 8.32 -7.80 -1.64
CA SER A 52 8.84 -7.02 -2.76
C SER A 52 7.88 -5.87 -3.09
N ALA A 53 8.43 -4.68 -3.33
CA ALA A 53 7.66 -3.47 -3.56
C ALA A 53 7.98 -2.87 -4.95
N GLN A 54 6.95 -2.42 -5.65
CA GLN A 54 7.05 -1.69 -6.91
C GLN A 54 6.20 -0.42 -6.83
N VAL A 55 6.61 0.65 -7.51
CA VAL A 55 5.89 1.92 -7.51
C VAL A 55 5.94 2.57 -8.88
N TYR A 56 4.82 3.13 -9.31
CA TYR A 56 4.62 3.72 -10.62
C TYR A 56 3.92 5.07 -10.47
N ASP A 57 4.43 6.10 -11.14
CA ASP A 57 3.71 7.38 -11.21
C ASP A 57 2.39 7.19 -11.96
N THR A 58 1.37 7.96 -11.60
CA THR A 58 0.10 7.96 -12.33
C THR A 58 0.35 8.33 -13.80
N PRO A 59 -0.02 7.45 -14.76
CA PRO A 59 0.11 7.75 -16.19
C PRO A 59 -0.62 9.02 -16.58
N ARG A 60 0.13 9.98 -17.15
CA ARG A 60 -0.37 11.29 -17.54
C ARG A 60 0.26 11.77 -18.83
N ARG A 61 -0.44 12.66 -19.53
CA ARG A 61 0.03 13.37 -20.72
C ARG A 61 0.05 14.87 -20.47
N GLN A 62 0.99 15.57 -21.10
CA GLN A 62 0.94 17.02 -21.19
C GLN A 62 0.05 17.42 -22.37
N VAL A 63 -0.80 18.41 -22.16
CA VAL A 63 -1.63 19.05 -23.17
C VAL A 63 -1.48 20.56 -23.05
N VAL A 64 -1.65 21.29 -24.14
CA VAL A 64 -1.71 22.76 -24.10
C VAL A 64 -3.17 23.18 -24.13
N VAL A 65 -3.60 23.94 -23.13
CA VAL A 65 -4.95 24.53 -23.08
C VAL A 65 -4.78 26.02 -22.94
N GLN A 66 -5.28 26.79 -23.92
CA GLN A 66 -5.13 28.26 -23.94
C GLN A 66 -3.67 28.69 -23.75
N ASN A 67 -2.74 28.08 -24.50
CA ASN A 67 -1.28 28.32 -24.41
C ASN A 67 -0.62 28.00 -23.06
N ILE A 68 -1.33 27.39 -22.11
CA ILE A 68 -0.79 26.97 -20.82
C ILE A 68 -0.60 25.45 -20.81
N PRO A 69 0.61 24.93 -20.50
CA PRO A 69 0.82 23.50 -20.29
C PRO A 69 0.00 22.98 -19.12
N ARG A 70 -0.76 21.92 -19.35
CA ARG A 70 -1.59 21.25 -18.34
C ARG A 70 -1.36 19.74 -18.42
N SER A 71 -1.36 19.09 -17.26
CA SER A 71 -1.36 17.63 -17.20
C SER A 71 -2.79 17.08 -17.22
N ARG A 72 -2.97 15.95 -17.89
CA ARG A 72 -4.21 15.15 -17.94
C ARG A 72 -3.88 13.68 -17.73
N PHE A 73 -4.81 12.92 -17.18
CA PHE A 73 -4.65 11.47 -17.07
C PHE A 73 -4.47 10.85 -18.45
N LYS A 74 -3.76 9.73 -18.51
CA LYS A 74 -3.64 8.88 -19.69
C LYS A 74 -4.33 7.56 -19.39
N GLU A 75 -5.65 7.58 -19.46
CA GLU A 75 -6.59 6.57 -18.95
C GLU A 75 -6.30 5.18 -19.52
N LYS A 76 -6.05 5.08 -20.84
CA LYS A 76 -5.65 3.82 -21.48
C LYS A 76 -4.38 3.24 -20.86
N SER A 77 -3.38 4.08 -20.58
CA SER A 77 -2.13 3.61 -19.96
C SER A 77 -2.26 3.33 -18.47
N MET A 78 -3.24 3.90 -17.78
CA MET A 78 -3.60 3.48 -16.42
C MET A 78 -4.15 2.05 -16.42
N LEU A 79 -5.05 1.74 -17.37
CA LEU A 79 -5.59 0.39 -17.55
C LEU A 79 -4.50 -0.61 -17.98
N GLU A 80 -3.66 -0.23 -18.95
CA GLU A 80 -2.52 -1.05 -19.38
C GLU A 80 -1.57 -1.34 -18.21
N LEU A 81 -1.26 -0.35 -17.37
CA LEU A 81 -0.44 -0.55 -16.18
C LEU A 81 -1.04 -1.64 -15.28
N ILE A 82 -2.33 -1.56 -14.93
CA ILE A 82 -2.99 -2.59 -14.10
C ILE A 82 -2.92 -3.97 -14.75
N ARG A 83 -3.15 -4.07 -16.06
CA ARG A 83 -3.07 -5.35 -16.79
C ARG A 83 -1.66 -5.94 -16.79
N THR A 84 -0.64 -5.10 -16.94
CA THR A 84 0.77 -5.56 -16.96
C THR A 84 1.29 -6.00 -15.60
N LEU A 85 0.66 -5.56 -14.50
CA LEU A 85 1.04 -5.98 -13.15
C LEU A 85 0.64 -7.44 -12.88
N ASP A 86 -0.29 -7.99 -13.66
CA ASP A 86 -0.78 -9.38 -13.56
C ASP A 86 -1.13 -9.77 -12.11
N VAL A 87 -1.84 -8.89 -11.41
CA VAL A 87 -2.19 -9.10 -10.01
C VAL A 87 -3.28 -10.17 -9.89
N PRO A 88 -3.20 -11.07 -8.89
CA PRO A 88 -4.23 -12.08 -8.69
C PRO A 88 -5.62 -11.47 -8.49
N SER A 89 -6.62 -12.11 -9.08
CA SER A 89 -8.03 -11.80 -8.84
C SER A 89 -8.36 -11.77 -7.34
N GLY A 90 -9.10 -10.76 -6.90
CA GLY A 90 -9.42 -10.58 -5.47
C GLY A 90 -8.34 -9.83 -4.67
N THR A 91 -7.24 -9.41 -5.30
CA THR A 91 -6.28 -8.46 -4.71
C THR A 91 -7.02 -7.24 -4.15
N LYS A 92 -6.59 -6.75 -2.99
CA LYS A 92 -7.15 -5.55 -2.36
C LYS A 92 -6.32 -4.32 -2.70
N ALA A 93 -6.98 -3.29 -3.20
CA ALA A 93 -6.42 -1.97 -3.41
C ALA A 93 -6.95 -0.97 -2.38
N PHE A 94 -6.03 -0.28 -1.73
CA PHE A 94 -6.32 0.80 -0.81
C PHE A 94 -6.07 2.13 -1.53
N VAL A 95 -7.12 2.93 -1.70
CA VAL A 95 -7.07 4.19 -2.44
C VAL A 95 -7.22 5.34 -1.44
N ALA A 96 -6.30 6.31 -1.46
CA ALA A 96 -6.46 7.50 -0.63
C ALA A 96 -7.79 8.19 -0.95
N LYS A 97 -8.61 8.36 0.09
CA LYS A 97 -9.87 9.07 0.00
C LYS A 97 -9.58 10.54 -0.29
N MET A 98 -10.31 11.08 -1.26
CA MET A 98 -10.36 12.50 -1.51
C MET A 98 -11.13 13.20 -0.39
N ILE A 99 -10.56 14.28 0.16
CA ILE A 99 -11.21 15.17 1.11
C ILE A 99 -11.19 16.56 0.49
N LEU A 100 -12.31 17.27 0.56
CA LEU A 100 -12.47 18.64 0.10
C LEU A 100 -12.59 19.58 1.29
N TYR A 101 -11.95 20.72 1.18
CA TYR A 101 -12.07 21.85 2.10
C TYR A 101 -12.63 23.07 1.35
N GLU A 102 -13.28 23.99 2.06
CA GLU A 102 -13.96 25.15 1.44
C GLU A 102 -13.01 26.03 0.61
N ASP A 103 -11.76 26.19 1.05
CA ASP A 103 -10.74 26.99 0.37
C ASP A 103 -9.97 26.24 -0.74
N ASP A 104 -10.33 24.99 -1.03
CA ASP A 104 -9.63 24.21 -2.04
C ASP A 104 -9.83 24.78 -3.45
N ASN A 105 -8.76 24.76 -4.22
CA ASN A 105 -8.82 25.13 -5.64
C ASN A 105 -9.76 24.17 -6.38
N ILE A 106 -10.86 24.70 -6.94
CA ILE A 106 -11.91 23.94 -7.65
C ILE A 106 -11.33 23.01 -8.73
N MET A 107 -10.30 23.45 -9.46
CA MET A 107 -9.67 22.61 -10.48
C MET A 107 -8.81 21.50 -9.87
N ALA A 108 -8.15 21.74 -8.74
CA ALA A 108 -7.43 20.70 -8.01
C ALA A 108 -8.40 19.67 -7.43
N ALA A 109 -9.49 20.13 -6.82
CA ALA A 109 -10.62 19.32 -6.36
C ALA A 109 -11.18 18.43 -7.49
N TYR A 110 -11.54 19.03 -8.63
CA TYR A 110 -12.03 18.29 -9.79
C TYR A 110 -11.05 17.20 -10.25
N ASN A 111 -9.76 17.53 -10.38
CA ASN A 111 -8.76 16.55 -10.83
C ASN A 111 -8.52 15.44 -9.80
N ALA A 112 -8.58 15.74 -8.50
CA ALA A 112 -8.50 14.73 -7.45
C ALA A 112 -9.70 13.77 -7.51
N GLY A 113 -10.91 14.29 -7.74
CA GLY A 113 -12.14 13.50 -7.87
C GLY A 113 -12.14 12.63 -9.13
N LEU A 114 -11.75 13.21 -10.26
CA LEU A 114 -11.57 12.48 -11.51
C LEU A 114 -10.56 11.35 -11.35
N GLY A 115 -9.40 11.62 -10.75
CA GLY A 115 -8.38 10.61 -10.52
C GLY A 115 -8.85 9.47 -9.62
N TYR A 116 -9.55 9.80 -8.52
CA TYR A 116 -10.13 8.80 -7.62
C TYR A 116 -11.16 7.92 -8.33
N GLY A 117 -12.04 8.52 -9.15
CA GLY A 117 -13.02 7.79 -9.95
C GLY A 117 -12.39 6.89 -11.02
N LEU A 118 -11.40 7.41 -11.77
CA LEU A 118 -10.67 6.65 -12.79
C LEU A 118 -9.96 5.43 -12.20
N TRP A 119 -9.19 5.61 -11.12
CA TRP A 119 -8.52 4.50 -10.46
C TRP A 119 -9.50 3.48 -9.92
N THR A 120 -10.55 3.93 -9.22
CA THR A 120 -11.56 3.02 -8.65
C THR A 120 -12.26 2.20 -9.74
N GLY A 121 -12.69 2.83 -10.84
CA GLY A 121 -13.33 2.15 -11.96
C GLY A 121 -12.41 1.15 -12.65
N ILE A 122 -11.15 1.52 -12.90
CA ILE A 122 -10.16 0.61 -13.52
C ILE A 122 -9.89 -0.61 -12.62
N LEU A 123 -9.74 -0.39 -11.31
CA LEU A 123 -9.47 -1.49 -10.36
C LEU A 123 -10.66 -2.45 -10.27
N LEU A 124 -11.88 -1.93 -10.08
CA LEU A 124 -13.09 -2.76 -9.95
C LEU A 124 -13.35 -3.58 -11.23
N THR A 125 -13.18 -2.97 -12.41
CA THR A 125 -13.31 -3.69 -13.69
C THR A 125 -12.19 -4.69 -13.95
N SER A 126 -11.07 -4.60 -13.23
CA SER A 126 -9.96 -5.56 -13.26
C SER A 126 -10.07 -6.63 -12.15
N ASN A 127 -11.24 -6.77 -11.52
CA ASN A 127 -11.51 -7.69 -10.42
C ASN A 127 -10.60 -7.51 -9.18
N ILE A 128 -10.25 -6.25 -8.90
CA ILE A 128 -9.51 -5.83 -7.72
C ILE A 128 -10.50 -5.15 -6.78
N SER A 129 -10.55 -5.61 -5.52
CA SER A 129 -11.40 -5.03 -4.48
C SER A 129 -10.85 -3.67 -4.06
N VAL A 130 -11.71 -2.66 -3.92
CA VAL A 130 -11.30 -1.30 -3.55
C VAL A 130 -11.73 -0.96 -2.13
N SER A 131 -10.79 -0.45 -1.33
CA SER A 131 -11.04 0.11 0.01
C SER A 131 -10.53 1.56 0.06
N SER A 132 -11.40 2.48 0.48
CA SER A 132 -11.03 3.89 0.55
C SER A 132 -10.51 4.26 1.92
N VAL A 133 -9.35 4.92 1.97
CA VAL A 133 -8.66 5.22 3.24
C VAL A 133 -8.45 6.72 3.38
N ALA A 134 -8.97 7.30 4.46
CA ALA A 134 -8.74 8.72 4.75
C ALA A 134 -7.25 9.00 5.04
N PRO A 135 -6.69 10.12 4.53
CA PRO A 135 -5.34 10.55 4.86
C PRO A 135 -5.05 10.63 6.36
N SER A 136 -6.01 11.09 7.16
CA SER A 136 -5.88 11.14 8.61
C SER A 136 -5.68 9.76 9.23
N THR A 137 -6.35 8.73 8.71
CA THR A 137 -6.30 7.37 9.26
C THR A 137 -4.94 6.72 9.06
N TRP A 138 -4.44 6.63 7.82
CA TRP A 138 -3.16 5.97 7.57
C TRP A 138 -1.98 6.79 8.08
N LYS A 139 -2.05 8.12 8.04
CA LYS A 139 -1.00 8.97 8.63
C LYS A 139 -0.94 8.81 10.15
N LYS A 140 -2.09 8.75 10.83
CA LYS A 140 -2.15 8.49 12.28
C LYS A 140 -1.53 7.13 12.62
N HIS A 141 -1.82 6.08 11.84
CA HIS A 141 -1.23 4.75 12.02
C HIS A 141 0.31 4.82 12.02
N PHE A 142 0.91 5.56 11.10
CA PHE A 142 2.36 5.73 11.01
C PHE A 142 2.94 6.87 11.87
N LYS A 143 2.15 7.48 12.76
CA LYS A 143 2.55 8.63 13.59
C LYS A 143 3.11 9.79 12.75
N LEU A 144 2.57 9.97 11.54
CA LEU A 144 2.96 11.04 10.63
C LEU A 144 2.12 12.29 10.86
N SER A 145 2.77 13.45 10.83
CA SER A 145 2.07 14.73 10.82
C SER A 145 1.26 14.86 9.52
N ILE A 146 0.01 15.30 9.65
CA ILE A 146 -0.85 15.58 8.49
C ILE A 146 -0.32 16.77 7.66
N TYR A 147 0.44 17.68 8.30
CA TYR A 147 0.98 18.90 7.71
C TYR A 147 2.37 18.71 7.07
N SER A 148 3.15 17.72 7.51
CA SER A 148 4.48 17.46 6.97
C SER A 148 4.43 16.60 5.71
N ARG A 149 4.90 17.16 4.59
CA ARG A 149 5.01 16.42 3.32
C ARG A 149 6.22 15.49 3.24
N ASP A 150 7.27 15.77 4.01
CA ASP A 150 8.54 15.01 3.92
C ASP A 150 8.60 13.80 4.87
N GLY A 151 7.79 13.81 5.94
CA GLY A 151 7.77 12.73 6.93
C GLY A 151 7.43 11.37 6.31
N GLY A 152 6.42 11.32 5.43
CA GLY A 152 6.04 10.11 4.72
C GLY A 152 7.16 9.58 3.81
N ARG A 153 7.85 10.47 3.08
CA ARG A 153 8.98 10.09 2.24
C ARG A 153 10.14 9.49 3.04
N LYS A 154 10.49 10.09 4.18
CA LYS A 154 11.52 9.55 5.09
C LYS A 154 11.14 8.19 5.65
N LEU A 155 9.87 7.99 6.00
CA LEU A 155 9.38 6.70 6.47
C LEU A 155 9.41 5.64 5.36
N ALA A 156 8.93 5.98 4.16
CA ALA A 156 8.96 5.07 3.02
C ALA A 156 10.40 4.67 2.64
N LEU A 157 11.37 5.57 2.74
CA LEU A 157 12.79 5.23 2.55
C LEU A 157 13.30 4.18 3.54
N LYS A 158 12.83 4.23 4.80
CA LYS A 158 13.19 3.23 5.81
C LYS A 158 12.51 1.89 5.56
N MET A 159 11.23 1.91 5.16
CA MET A 159 10.43 0.70 4.93
C MET A 159 10.72 0.02 3.59
N PHE A 160 11.18 0.76 2.58
CA PHE A 160 11.39 0.25 1.22
C PHE A 160 12.79 0.65 0.71
N PRO A 161 13.87 0.17 1.35
CA PRO A 161 15.23 0.59 1.01
C PRO A 161 15.61 0.27 -0.44
N SER A 162 15.05 -0.79 -1.05
CA SER A 162 15.24 -1.14 -2.46
C SER A 162 14.70 -0.08 -3.44
N LEU A 163 13.80 0.80 -2.99
CA LEU A 163 13.22 1.88 -3.79
C LEU A 163 13.87 3.25 -3.50
N SER A 164 14.99 3.30 -2.79
CA SER A 164 15.62 4.56 -2.35
C SER A 164 15.93 5.54 -3.49
N SER A 165 16.38 5.03 -4.65
CA SER A 165 16.64 5.83 -5.85
C SER A 165 15.38 6.47 -6.45
N GLN A 166 14.20 5.93 -6.12
CA GLN A 166 12.90 6.41 -6.58
C GLN A 166 12.21 7.37 -5.60
N LEU A 167 12.78 7.55 -4.40
CA LEU A 167 12.24 8.36 -3.29
C LEU A 167 13.19 9.48 -2.83
N THR A 168 14.21 9.78 -3.61
CA THR A 168 15.29 10.70 -3.22
C THR A 168 14.83 12.16 -3.21
N ARG A 169 13.97 12.58 -4.15
CA ARG A 169 13.59 13.98 -4.32
C ARG A 169 12.40 14.32 -3.45
N ARG A 170 12.31 15.57 -3.00
CA ARG A 170 11.12 16.08 -2.27
C ARG A 170 9.80 15.89 -3.03
N ARG A 171 9.86 15.88 -4.36
CA ARG A 171 8.70 15.69 -5.25
C ARG A 171 8.23 14.23 -5.33
N ASP A 172 8.97 13.27 -4.80
CA ASP A 172 8.61 11.84 -4.82
C ASP A 172 7.67 11.47 -3.65
N TYR A 173 7.06 12.46 -3.00
CA TYR A 173 6.14 12.27 -1.87
C TYR A 173 4.91 11.42 -2.26
N ALA A 174 4.46 11.49 -3.51
CA ALA A 174 3.27 10.75 -3.94
C ALA A 174 3.53 9.25 -4.09
N ARG A 175 4.74 8.88 -4.56
CA ARG A 175 5.23 7.49 -4.53
C ARG A 175 5.31 6.98 -3.10
N ALA A 176 5.87 7.79 -2.19
CA ALA A 176 5.91 7.44 -0.77
C ALA A 176 4.51 7.27 -0.18
N ASN A 177 3.55 8.15 -0.50
CA ASN A 177 2.16 8.01 -0.06
C ASN A 177 1.57 6.68 -0.55
N ALA A 178 1.70 6.35 -1.84
CA ALA A 178 1.17 5.10 -2.40
C ALA A 178 1.75 3.87 -1.69
N LEU A 179 3.06 3.84 -1.45
CA LEU A 179 3.73 2.78 -0.70
C LEU A 179 3.21 2.66 0.74
N LEU A 180 3.07 3.79 1.44
CA LEU A 180 2.56 3.81 2.82
C LEU A 180 1.08 3.43 2.89
N ILE A 181 0.27 3.81 1.90
CA ILE A 181 -1.14 3.38 1.82
C ILE A 181 -1.23 1.86 1.62
N ALA A 182 -0.37 1.28 0.77
CA ALA A 182 -0.30 -0.17 0.61
C ALA A 182 0.13 -0.86 1.92
N ALA A 183 1.15 -0.32 2.60
CA ALA A 183 1.63 -0.84 3.88
C ALA A 183 0.56 -0.76 4.98
N TYR A 184 -0.19 0.35 5.03
CA TYR A 184 -1.34 0.49 5.92
C TYR A 184 -2.42 -0.55 5.59
N GLY A 185 -2.69 -0.77 4.31
CA GLY A 185 -3.61 -1.79 3.84
C GLY A 185 -3.21 -3.19 4.31
N HIS A 186 -1.92 -3.53 4.24
CA HIS A 186 -1.39 -4.77 4.79
C HIS A 186 -1.64 -4.88 6.30
N ALA A 187 -1.25 -3.85 7.05
CA ALA A 187 -1.39 -3.80 8.51
C ALA A 187 -2.85 -3.88 9.02
N THR A 188 -3.83 -3.49 8.21
CA THR A 188 -5.24 -3.37 8.63
C THR A 188 -6.19 -4.30 7.91
N SER A 189 -5.72 -5.00 6.87
CA SER A 189 -6.48 -6.09 6.28
C SER A 189 -6.68 -7.21 7.31
N GLU A 190 -7.90 -7.77 7.39
CA GLU A 190 -8.25 -8.92 8.26
C GLU A 190 -7.57 -10.24 7.86
N THR A 191 -6.39 -10.17 7.27
CA THR A 191 -5.42 -11.25 7.28
C THR A 191 -4.79 -11.24 8.68
N LYS A 192 -5.56 -11.73 9.67
CA LYS A 192 -5.32 -11.70 11.13
C LYS A 192 -4.04 -12.41 11.62
N TYR A 193 -3.06 -12.66 10.75
CA TYR A 193 -1.86 -13.45 11.06
C TYR A 193 -0.53 -12.72 10.84
N TYR A 194 -0.50 -11.45 10.42
CA TYR A 194 0.75 -10.88 9.90
C TYR A 194 1.35 -9.80 10.82
N SER A 195 2.38 -10.20 11.58
CA SER A 195 3.25 -9.29 12.35
C SER A 195 4.29 -8.63 11.44
N PHE A 196 4.45 -7.32 11.60
CA PHE A 196 5.35 -6.42 10.86
C PHE A 196 6.86 -6.60 11.18
N SER A 197 7.28 -7.73 11.74
CA SER A 197 8.60 -7.89 12.36
C SER A 197 9.77 -8.19 11.40
N GLN A 198 9.59 -8.13 10.08
CA GLN A 198 10.65 -8.50 9.12
C GLN A 198 10.68 -7.65 7.83
N ILE A 199 10.59 -6.32 7.97
CA ILE A 199 11.02 -5.38 6.92
C ILE A 199 12.24 -4.62 7.43
#